data_AF-A0AAD7NU47-F1
#
_entry.id   AF-A0AAD7NU47-F1
#
_cell.length_a   1.000
_cell.length_b   1.000
_cell.length_c   1.000
_cell.angle_alpha   90.00
_cell.angle_beta   90.00
_cell.angle_gamma   90.00
#
_symmetry.space_group_name_H-M   'P 1'
#
loop_
_entity.id
_entity.type
_entity.pdbx_description
1 polymer ?
#
loop_
_entity_poly.entity_id
_entity_poly.type
_entity_poly.pdbx_seq_one_letter_code
_entity_poly.pdbx_strand_id
1 'polypeptide(L)'
;MEDRYPAELGDALIVGARAKLEQAAWNGSKDDSEFSRFHVQDASDGMLTIMDLPQEIQFLLPRTRLLDQNLDLIAWYHSELEDCKRKDAEYDLASISESDAELLTSQSSTDSDMPPLESVSDSDNEEECADESAAMARFIREVIQENARIFIRRVMAPRQIGDLLGKGASLILEVSQPYPGDERAPYDARRERPRFNVEQVSHNCYVVADEYFHELSVLPLEYLRVPTFSLAC
;
A
#
# COMPACT_ATOMS: atom_id res chain seq x y z
N MET A 1 -29.28 11.70 13.51
CA MET A 1 -28.02 10.93 13.57
C MET A 1 -27.25 11.37 12.35
N GLU A 2 -26.22 12.19 12.56
CA GLU A 2 -25.32 12.61 11.48
C GLU A 2 -24.56 11.37 10.99
N ASP A 3 -24.54 11.17 9.67
CA ASP A 3 -23.69 10.21 8.99
C ASP A 3 -22.22 10.57 9.28
N ARG A 4 -21.70 10.08 10.41
CA ARG A 4 -20.35 10.41 10.89
C ARG A 4 -19.23 9.74 10.11
N TYR A 5 -19.54 8.88 9.14
CA TYR A 5 -18.54 8.13 8.39
C TYR A 5 -18.93 7.87 6.93
N PRO A 6 -18.89 8.90 6.04
CA PRO A 6 -18.65 8.67 4.63
C PRO A 6 -17.15 8.90 4.35
N ALA A 7 -16.26 8.33 5.17
CA ALA A 7 -14.89 8.16 4.72
C ALA A 7 -14.96 7.01 3.73
N GLU A 8 -15.24 7.33 2.46
CA GLU A 8 -14.99 6.39 1.36
C GLU A 8 -13.60 5.84 1.61
N LEU A 9 -13.53 4.51 1.70
CA LEU A 9 -12.30 3.81 2.03
C LEU A 9 -11.32 4.14 0.90
N GLY A 10 -10.52 5.19 1.12
CA GLY A 10 -9.45 5.56 0.23
C GLY A 10 -8.65 4.29 0.00
N ASP A 11 -8.33 4.05 -1.26
CA ASP A 11 -7.68 2.84 -1.72
C ASP A 11 -6.62 2.32 -0.72
N ALA A 12 -6.80 1.07 -0.29
CA ALA A 12 -6.00 0.46 0.77
C ALA A 12 -4.49 0.49 0.49
N LEU A 13 -4.10 0.52 -0.79
CA LEU A 13 -2.70 0.67 -1.19
C LEU A 13 -2.15 2.05 -0.83
N ILE A 14 -2.89 3.12 -1.11
CA ILE A 14 -2.52 4.50 -0.73
C ILE A 14 -2.37 4.62 0.78
N VAL A 15 -3.37 4.13 1.53
CA VAL A 15 -3.36 4.17 3.00
C VAL A 15 -2.17 3.38 3.56
N GLY A 16 -1.94 2.17 3.04
CA GLY A 16 -0.83 1.30 3.45
C GLY A 16 0.54 1.91 3.13
N ALA A 17 0.71 2.50 1.94
CA ALA A 17 1.94 3.17 1.54
C ALA A 17 2.25 4.37 2.45
N ARG A 18 1.25 5.24 2.69
CA ARG A 18 1.38 6.37 3.61
C ARG A 18 1.78 5.91 5.01
N ALA A 19 1.03 4.97 5.59
CA ALA A 19 1.31 4.45 6.93
C ALA A 19 2.72 3.86 7.05
N LYS A 20 3.18 3.18 6.00
CA LYS A 20 4.52 2.57 5.97
C LYS A 20 5.63 3.61 5.96
N LEU A 21 5.46 4.68 5.18
CA LEU A 21 6.41 5.80 5.13
C LEU A 21 6.43 6.58 6.45
N GLU A 22 5.26 6.87 7.02
CA GLU A 22 5.12 7.54 8.32
C GLU A 22 5.80 6.74 9.43
N GLN A 23 5.57 5.43 9.47
CA GLN A 23 6.22 4.54 10.44
C GLN A 23 7.76 4.58 10.34
N ALA A 24 8.30 4.69 9.13
CA ALA A 24 9.74 4.76 8.90
C ALA A 24 10.34 6.12 9.29
N ALA A 25 9.58 7.20 9.09
CA ALA A 25 9.99 8.55 9.46
C ALA A 25 9.82 8.85 10.96
N TRP A 26 8.98 8.09 11.66
CA TRP A 26 8.70 8.30 13.07
C TRP A 26 9.97 8.12 13.93
N ASN A 27 10.38 9.19 14.59
CA ASN A 27 11.57 9.23 15.46
C ASN A 27 11.27 8.87 16.93
N GLY A 28 10.02 8.59 17.29
CA GLY A 28 9.61 8.30 18.68
C GLY A 28 9.12 9.53 19.47
N SER A 29 9.21 10.74 18.92
CA SER A 29 8.78 11.98 19.57
C SER A 29 7.26 12.12 19.53
N LYS A 30 6.62 12.33 20.68
CA LYS A 30 5.16 12.54 20.76
C LYS A 30 4.72 13.86 20.11
N ASP A 31 5.61 14.84 20.01
CA ASP A 31 5.29 16.18 19.49
C ASP A 31 5.08 16.19 17.97
N ASP A 32 5.55 15.16 17.26
CA ASP A 32 5.40 15.06 15.79
C ASP A 32 4.10 14.34 15.37
N SER A 33 3.24 13.92 16.31
CA SER A 33 2.02 13.14 15.99
C SER A 33 0.91 13.93 15.30
N GLU A 34 0.95 15.27 15.35
CA GLU A 34 -0.13 16.10 14.80
C GLU A 34 0.01 16.37 13.29
N PHE A 35 1.20 16.20 12.71
CA PHE A 35 1.43 16.45 11.29
C PHE A 35 1.84 15.18 10.57
N SER A 36 0.97 14.71 9.67
CA SER A 36 1.34 13.67 8.73
C SER A 36 2.41 14.22 7.79
N ARG A 37 3.63 13.69 7.89
CA ARG A 37 4.75 14.06 7.02
C ARG A 37 4.45 13.74 5.56
N PHE A 38 3.81 12.60 5.32
CA PHE A 38 3.55 12.07 4.01
C PHE A 38 2.10 12.22 3.59
N HIS A 39 1.90 12.73 2.38
CA HIS A 39 0.64 12.67 1.68
C HIS A 39 0.78 11.75 0.46
N VAL A 40 -0.10 10.76 0.36
CA VAL A 40 -0.12 9.82 -0.77
C VAL A 40 -1.49 9.93 -1.42
N GLN A 41 -1.53 10.14 -2.74
CA GLN A 41 -2.77 10.30 -3.49
C GLN A 41 -2.64 9.68 -4.89
N ASP A 42 -3.77 9.29 -5.48
CA ASP A 42 -3.79 8.90 -6.90
C ASP A 42 -3.42 10.09 -7.79
N ALA A 43 -2.63 9.82 -8.80
CA ALA A 43 -2.36 10.71 -9.91
C ALA A 43 -2.98 10.14 -11.20
N SER A 44 -2.88 10.87 -12.32
CA SER A 44 -3.32 10.34 -13.61
C SER A 44 -2.50 9.12 -14.04
N ASP A 45 -3.05 8.34 -14.97
CA ASP A 45 -2.32 7.31 -15.71
C ASP A 45 -1.78 6.14 -14.86
N GLY A 46 -2.48 5.82 -13.76
CA GLY A 46 -2.10 4.70 -12.89
C GLY A 46 -0.84 4.97 -12.06
N MET A 47 -0.53 6.24 -11.82
CA MET A 47 0.57 6.68 -10.96
C MET A 47 0.04 7.12 -9.59
N LEU A 48 0.91 7.07 -8.59
CA LEU A 48 0.68 7.62 -7.26
C LEU A 48 1.62 8.80 -7.04
N THR A 49 1.10 9.85 -6.44
CA THR A 49 1.89 10.98 -5.95
C THR A 49 2.20 10.77 -4.47
N ILE A 50 3.47 10.77 -4.11
CA ILE A 50 3.97 10.74 -2.73
C ILE A 50 4.62 12.09 -2.44
N MET A 51 4.07 12.87 -1.51
CA MET A 51 4.58 14.17 -1.08
C MET A 51 5.16 14.06 0.32
N ASP A 52 6.40 14.52 0.53
CA ASP A 52 7.03 14.70 1.83
C ASP A 52 7.00 16.18 2.20
N LEU A 53 6.00 16.57 3.00
CA LEU A 53 5.64 17.97 3.23
C LEU A 53 6.78 18.78 3.89
N PRO A 54 7.46 18.30 4.96
CA PRO A 54 8.61 19.01 5.53
C PRO A 54 9.78 19.23 4.57
N GLN A 55 9.95 18.36 3.57
CA GLN A 55 11.00 18.48 2.57
C GLN A 55 10.55 19.24 1.32
N GLU A 56 9.25 19.52 1.19
CA GLU A 56 8.62 20.14 0.01
C GLU A 56 8.92 19.39 -1.31
N ILE A 57 9.07 18.07 -1.24
CA ILE A 57 9.38 17.22 -2.40
C ILE A 57 8.20 16.30 -2.75
N GLN A 58 8.15 15.95 -4.04
CA GLN A 58 7.14 15.08 -4.61
C GLN A 58 7.78 14.00 -5.49
N PHE A 59 7.33 12.77 -5.32
CA PHE A 59 7.71 11.63 -6.15
C PHE A 59 6.48 10.99 -6.81
N LEU A 60 6.70 10.47 -8.02
CA LEU A 60 5.71 9.68 -8.74
C LEU A 60 6.09 8.20 -8.69
N LEU A 61 5.17 7.36 -8.21
CA LEU A 61 5.35 5.92 -8.11
C LEU A 61 4.27 5.20 -8.91
N PRO A 62 4.61 4.34 -9.89
CA PRO A 62 3.59 3.54 -10.57
C PRO A 62 2.81 2.70 -9.56
N ARG A 63 1.48 2.77 -9.62
CA ARG A 63 0.58 2.09 -8.67
C ARG A 63 0.81 0.59 -8.64
N THR A 64 1.14 0.00 -9.80
CA THR A 64 1.48 -1.42 -9.94
C THR A 64 2.71 -1.84 -9.13
N ARG A 65 3.62 -0.92 -8.80
CA ARG A 65 4.78 -1.21 -7.94
C ARG A 65 4.37 -1.52 -6.50
N LEU A 66 3.30 -0.93 -5.98
CA LEU A 66 2.81 -1.26 -4.63
C LEU A 66 2.23 -2.68 -4.54
N LEU A 67 1.94 -3.31 -5.68
CA LEU A 67 1.53 -4.72 -5.75
C LEU A 67 2.73 -5.68 -5.84
N ASP A 68 3.94 -5.17 -6.09
CA ASP A 68 5.15 -5.98 -6.14
C ASP A 68 5.61 -6.30 -4.71
N GLN A 69 5.56 -7.59 -4.36
CA GLN A 69 5.98 -8.09 -3.05
C GLN A 69 7.47 -7.87 -2.77
N ASN A 70 8.27 -7.62 -3.80
CA ASN A 70 9.70 -7.35 -3.68
C ASN A 70 10.01 -5.85 -3.51
N LEU A 71 9.02 -4.97 -3.58
CA LEU A 71 9.22 -3.55 -3.38
C LEU A 71 9.53 -3.26 -1.90
N ASP A 72 10.72 -2.75 -1.63
CA ASP A 72 11.01 -2.03 -0.39
C ASP A 72 10.71 -0.55 -0.59
N LEU A 73 9.48 -0.15 -0.22
CA LEU A 73 9.01 1.23 -0.38
C LEU A 73 9.90 2.24 0.37
N ILE A 74 10.47 1.85 1.51
CA ILE A 74 11.30 2.74 2.33
C ILE A 74 12.66 2.92 1.65
N ALA A 75 13.27 1.83 1.20
CA ALA A 75 14.54 1.89 0.48
C ALA A 75 14.42 2.66 -0.84
N TRP A 76 13.33 2.43 -1.59
CA TRP A 76 13.02 3.21 -2.79
C TRP A 76 12.92 4.70 -2.48
N TYR A 77 12.12 5.08 -1.48
CA TYR A 77 11.94 6.47 -1.08
C TYR A 77 13.27 7.17 -0.73
N HIS A 78 14.11 6.50 0.06
CA HIS A 78 15.43 7.03 0.40
C HIS A 78 16.34 7.19 -0.82
N SER A 79 16.29 6.26 -1.78
CA SER A 79 17.06 6.37 -3.02
C SER A 79 16.66 7.61 -3.81
N GLU A 80 15.35 7.82 -4.00
CA GLU A 80 14.83 9.00 -4.72
C GLU A 80 15.19 10.31 -4.00
N LEU A 81 15.10 10.32 -2.67
CA LEU A 81 15.49 11.46 -1.85
C LEU A 81 16.98 11.82 -2.01
N GLU A 82 17.87 10.84 -2.00
CA GLU A 82 19.30 11.08 -2.18
C GLU A 82 19.64 11.53 -3.61
N ASP A 83 18.94 11.02 -4.61
CA ASP A 83 19.09 11.48 -6.00
C ASP A 83 18.57 12.90 -6.19
N CYS A 84 17.50 13.31 -5.49
CA CYS A 84 17.02 14.70 -5.48
C CYS A 84 18.07 15.64 -4.91
N LYS A 85 18.61 15.33 -3.71
CA LYS A 85 19.66 16.13 -3.06
C LYS A 85 20.92 16.27 -3.91
N ARG A 86 21.28 15.22 -4.65
CA ARG A 86 22.44 15.25 -5.54
C ARG A 86 22.25 16.26 -6.68
N LYS A 87 21.06 16.31 -7.27
CA LYS A 87 20.73 17.25 -8.34
C LYS A 87 20.77 18.69 -7.83
N ASP A 88 20.21 18.96 -6.65
CA ASP A 88 20.23 20.31 -6.06
C ASP A 88 21.67 20.79 -5.82
N ALA A 89 22.56 19.91 -5.36
CA ALA A 89 23.97 20.23 -5.17
C ALA A 89 24.74 20.47 -6.49
N GLU A 90 24.33 19.84 -7.60
CA GLU A 90 24.94 20.04 -8.92
C GLU A 90 24.61 21.42 -9.50
N TYR A 91 23.37 21.88 -9.33
CA TYR A 91 22.96 23.23 -9.77
C TYR A 91 23.66 24.35 -8.98
N ASP A 92 23.91 24.15 -7.68
CA ASP A 92 24.66 25.11 -6.86
C ASP A 92 26.11 25.30 -7.34
N LEU A 93 26.76 24.23 -7.84
CA LEU A 93 28.12 24.30 -8.36
C LEU A 93 28.19 24.89 -9.78
N ALA A 94 27.18 24.65 -10.62
CA ALA A 94 27.11 25.23 -11.95
C ALA A 94 26.90 26.75 -11.91
N SER A 95 26.18 27.27 -10.90
CA SER A 95 25.91 28.70 -10.71
C SER A 95 27.17 29.54 -10.37
N ILE A 96 28.26 28.91 -9.90
CA ILE A 96 29.53 29.59 -9.59
C ILE A 96 30.51 29.54 -10.79
N SER A 97 30.19 28.77 -11.84
CA SER A 97 31.08 28.52 -12.98
C SER A 97 30.58 29.13 -14.31
N GLU A 98 29.78 30.21 -14.26
CA GLU A 98 29.36 30.98 -15.44
C GLU A 98 30.24 32.21 -15.72
N SER A 99 31.56 32.09 -15.52
CA SER A 99 32.52 32.92 -16.24
C SER A 99 33.45 32.02 -17.06
N ASP A 100 33.38 32.21 -18.38
CA ASP A 100 34.24 31.64 -19.42
C ASP A 100 33.94 30.20 -19.89
N ALA A 101 32.89 30.04 -20.70
CA ALA A 101 32.88 29.07 -21.80
C ALA A 101 31.83 29.41 -22.86
N GLU A 102 32.08 30.43 -23.67
CA GLU A 102 31.48 30.52 -25.00
C GLU A 102 32.07 29.47 -25.95
N LEU A 103 31.27 29.10 -26.96
CA LEU A 103 31.61 28.39 -28.20
C LEU A 103 31.67 26.84 -28.12
N LEU A 104 30.60 26.19 -28.57
CA LEU A 104 30.48 25.76 -29.98
C LEU A 104 29.11 25.12 -30.27
N THR A 105 28.46 25.70 -31.29
CA THR A 105 27.48 25.11 -32.20
C THR A 105 27.75 23.66 -32.61
N SER A 106 26.70 22.84 -32.73
CA SER A 106 26.32 22.21 -34.02
C SER A 106 24.99 21.47 -33.97
N GLN A 107 24.21 21.70 -35.01
CA GLN A 107 22.94 21.09 -35.37
C GLN A 107 23.13 19.60 -35.69
N SER A 108 22.19 18.74 -35.27
CA SER A 108 22.02 17.40 -35.84
C SER A 108 20.56 16.99 -35.75
N SER A 109 19.86 17.13 -36.86
CA SER A 109 18.56 16.51 -37.13
C SER A 109 18.76 15.05 -37.54
N THR A 110 18.19 14.12 -36.80
CA THR A 110 18.01 12.73 -37.25
C THR A 110 16.59 12.29 -36.98
N ASP A 111 15.82 12.21 -38.06
CA ASP A 111 14.65 11.36 -38.22
C ASP A 111 14.95 9.94 -37.74
N SER A 112 14.02 9.32 -37.00
CA SER A 112 13.98 7.87 -36.84
C SER A 112 12.55 7.39 -36.59
N ASP A 113 12.03 6.82 -37.68
CA ASP A 113 11.08 5.72 -37.83
C ASP A 113 10.31 5.22 -36.59
N MET A 114 8.98 5.27 -36.75
CA MET A 114 7.99 4.66 -35.88
C MET A 114 7.66 3.25 -36.39
N PRO A 115 7.74 2.17 -35.57
CA PRO A 115 7.42 0.81 -36.01
C PRO A 115 5.89 0.58 -36.08
N PRO A 116 5.42 -0.35 -36.93
CA PRO A 116 3.99 -0.64 -37.08
C PRO A 116 3.48 -1.52 -35.92
N LEU A 117 2.23 -1.25 -35.51
CA LEU A 117 1.52 -1.97 -34.45
C LEU A 117 0.90 -3.28 -34.98
N GLU A 118 1.14 -4.40 -34.28
CA GLU A 118 0.49 -5.68 -34.51
C GLU A 118 -0.92 -5.72 -33.86
N SER A 119 -1.88 -6.29 -34.59
CA SER A 119 -3.26 -6.51 -34.15
C SER A 119 -3.37 -7.69 -33.19
N VAL A 120 -3.98 -7.46 -32.03
CA VAL A 120 -4.38 -8.51 -31.07
C VAL A 120 -5.66 -9.19 -31.55
N SER A 121 -5.64 -10.53 -31.51
CA SER A 121 -6.75 -11.40 -31.90
C SER A 121 -7.68 -11.62 -30.71
N ASP A 122 -8.98 -11.42 -30.93
CA ASP A 122 -10.04 -11.78 -29.99
C ASP A 122 -10.21 -13.31 -29.98
N SER A 123 -10.06 -13.94 -28.82
CA SER A 123 -10.33 -15.35 -28.60
C SER A 123 -11.40 -15.47 -27.53
N ASP A 124 -12.64 -15.64 -27.98
CA ASP A 124 -13.79 -15.97 -27.16
C ASP A 124 -13.61 -17.37 -26.57
N ASN A 125 -13.39 -17.44 -25.26
CA ASN A 125 -13.39 -18.68 -24.50
C ASN A 125 -14.49 -18.59 -23.45
N GLU A 126 -15.70 -18.93 -23.85
CA GLU A 126 -16.83 -19.16 -22.95
C GLU A 126 -16.69 -20.57 -22.34
N GLU A 127 -16.05 -20.65 -21.16
CA GLU A 127 -16.16 -21.83 -20.31
C GLU A 127 -17.11 -21.54 -19.14
N GLU A 128 -18.23 -22.26 -19.19
CA GLU A 128 -19.15 -22.46 -18.07
C GLU A 128 -18.40 -23.05 -16.87
N CYS A 129 -18.43 -22.36 -15.73
CA CYS A 129 -18.10 -22.99 -14.44
C CYS A 129 -19.26 -22.79 -13.46
N ALA A 130 -20.21 -23.71 -13.56
CA ALA A 130 -21.17 -23.96 -12.50
C ALA A 130 -20.42 -24.46 -11.24
N ASP A 131 -20.71 -23.81 -10.10
CA ASP A 131 -20.46 -24.27 -8.72
C ASP A 131 -19.10 -23.98 -8.05
N GLU A 132 -18.45 -22.85 -8.37
CA GLU A 132 -17.26 -22.36 -7.65
C GLU A 132 -17.55 -21.99 -6.17
N SER A 133 -18.78 -21.58 -5.87
CA SER A 133 -19.17 -21.12 -4.52
C SER A 133 -19.11 -22.25 -3.49
N ALA A 134 -19.57 -23.46 -3.83
CA ALA A 134 -19.56 -24.61 -2.92
C ALA A 134 -18.15 -25.21 -2.75
N ALA A 135 -17.30 -25.08 -3.76
CA ALA A 135 -15.88 -25.47 -3.69
C ALA A 135 -15.10 -24.48 -2.81
N MET A 136 -15.32 -23.17 -3.00
CA MET A 136 -14.72 -22.12 -2.19
C MET A 136 -15.11 -22.23 -0.71
N ALA A 137 -16.39 -22.48 -0.40
CA ALA A 137 -16.85 -22.62 0.99
C ALA A 137 -16.26 -23.86 1.71
N ARG A 138 -15.95 -24.93 0.98
CA ARG A 138 -15.26 -26.11 1.52
C ARG A 138 -13.77 -25.82 1.74
N PHE A 139 -13.11 -25.21 0.76
CA PHE A 139 -11.72 -24.79 0.86
C PHE A 139 -11.50 -23.83 2.04
N ILE A 140 -12.38 -22.82 2.21
CA ILE A 140 -12.32 -21.88 3.34
C ILE A 140 -12.39 -22.63 4.68
N ARG A 141 -13.28 -23.63 4.83
CA ARG A 141 -13.38 -24.40 6.08
C ARG A 141 -12.15 -25.25 6.35
N GLU A 142 -11.60 -25.90 5.33
CA GLU A 142 -10.36 -26.67 5.45
C GLU A 142 -9.16 -25.78 5.78
N VAL A 143 -9.01 -24.65 5.08
CA VAL A 143 -7.97 -23.66 5.32
C VAL A 143 -8.04 -23.09 6.73
N ILE A 144 -9.25 -22.78 7.25
CA ILE A 144 -9.42 -22.31 8.63
C ILE A 144 -8.98 -23.39 9.64
N GLN A 145 -9.39 -24.66 9.45
CA GLN A 145 -9.03 -25.74 10.38
C GLN A 145 -7.55 -26.11 10.33
N GLU A 146 -6.94 -26.16 9.13
CA GLU A 146 -5.53 -26.47 8.95
C GLU A 146 -4.66 -25.30 9.42
N ASN A 147 -5.05 -24.05 9.11
CA ASN A 147 -4.28 -22.87 9.47
C ASN A 147 -4.43 -22.46 10.93
N ALA A 148 -5.53 -22.76 11.62
CA ALA A 148 -5.59 -22.57 13.08
C ALA A 148 -4.46 -23.35 13.81
N ARG A 149 -4.00 -24.46 13.23
CA ARG A 149 -2.84 -25.23 13.73
C ARG A 149 -1.49 -24.66 13.28
N ILE A 150 -1.42 -24.07 12.07
CA ILE A 150 -0.19 -23.45 11.52
C ILE A 150 0.07 -22.07 12.12
N PHE A 151 -0.98 -21.31 12.45
CA PHE A 151 -0.92 -19.97 13.05
C PHE A 151 -0.13 -19.97 14.37
N ILE A 152 -0.28 -21.02 15.18
CA ILE A 152 0.49 -21.19 16.44
C ILE A 152 1.99 -21.43 16.18
N ARG A 153 2.38 -21.99 15.03
CA ARG A 153 3.79 -22.31 14.71
C ARG A 153 4.53 -21.22 13.94
N ARG A 154 3.83 -20.30 13.26
CA ARG A 154 4.45 -19.32 12.33
C ARG A 154 4.74 -17.94 12.92
N VAL A 155 4.41 -17.71 14.20
CA VAL A 155 4.67 -16.46 14.96
C VAL A 155 6.15 -16.03 15.00
N MET A 156 7.08 -16.81 14.44
CA MET A 156 8.54 -16.63 14.58
C MET A 156 9.29 -16.38 13.25
N ALA A 157 8.63 -16.33 12.09
CA ALA A 157 9.34 -16.02 10.84
C ALA A 157 9.47 -14.48 10.64
N PRO A 158 10.67 -13.93 10.38
CA PRO A 158 10.84 -12.49 10.15
C PRO A 158 10.00 -12.07 8.94
N ARG A 159 9.01 -11.22 9.19
CA ARG A 159 8.01 -10.77 8.22
C ARG A 159 8.70 -9.94 7.14
N GLN A 160 8.73 -10.45 5.90
CA GLN A 160 9.14 -9.67 4.74
C GLN A 160 8.23 -8.44 4.60
N ILE A 161 8.81 -7.35 4.10
CA ILE A 161 8.22 -6.02 3.99
C ILE A 161 6.93 -6.01 3.12
N GLY A 162 6.70 -7.04 2.30
CA GLY A 162 5.83 -7.06 1.12
C GLY A 162 4.31 -7.26 1.28
N ASP A 163 3.73 -7.21 2.48
CA ASP A 163 2.27 -7.28 2.65
C ASP A 163 1.66 -5.94 3.08
N LEU A 164 1.72 -4.95 2.17
CA LEU A 164 1.14 -3.62 2.38
C LEU A 164 -0.38 -3.67 2.47
N LEU A 165 -1.02 -4.59 1.74
CA LEU A 165 -2.48 -4.77 1.77
C LEU A 165 -2.96 -5.27 3.13
N GLY A 166 -2.32 -6.29 3.69
CA GLY A 166 -2.65 -6.76 5.05
C GLY A 166 -2.45 -5.68 6.10
N LYS A 167 -1.33 -4.94 6.03
CA LYS A 167 -1.06 -3.83 6.97
C LYS A 167 -2.06 -2.69 6.82
N GLY A 168 -2.41 -2.31 5.59
CA GLY A 168 -3.43 -1.30 5.31
C GLY A 168 -4.78 -1.72 5.88
N ALA A 169 -5.20 -2.96 5.62
CA ALA A 169 -6.43 -3.52 6.17
C ALA A 169 -6.44 -3.53 7.70
N SER A 170 -5.34 -3.96 8.35
CA SER A 170 -5.20 -3.92 9.81
C SER A 170 -5.32 -2.49 10.36
N LEU A 171 -4.66 -1.51 9.73
CA LEU A 171 -4.74 -0.11 10.16
C LEU A 171 -6.15 0.45 9.99
N ILE A 172 -6.79 0.19 8.85
CA ILE A 172 -8.18 0.57 8.58
C ILE A 172 -9.08 0.01 9.69
N LEU A 173 -8.94 -1.27 10.01
CA LEU A 173 -9.73 -1.88 11.07
C LEU A 173 -9.47 -1.22 12.44
N GLU A 174 -8.22 -0.86 12.72
CA GLU A 174 -7.90 -0.20 14.00
C GLU A 174 -8.53 1.20 14.10
N VAL A 175 -8.49 2.00 13.03
CA VAL A 175 -9.04 3.38 13.04
C VAL A 175 -10.57 3.43 12.91
N SER A 176 -11.19 2.36 12.43
CA SER A 176 -12.65 2.25 12.30
C SER A 176 -13.37 1.86 13.59
N GLN A 177 -12.65 1.64 14.70
CA GLN A 177 -13.27 1.39 15.99
C GLN A 177 -14.07 2.62 16.48
N PRO A 178 -15.19 2.43 17.20
CA PRO A 178 -15.74 1.15 17.66
C PRO A 178 -16.65 0.46 16.64
N TYR A 179 -16.66 -0.88 16.66
CA TYR A 179 -17.54 -1.70 15.83
C TYR A 179 -18.92 -1.92 16.45
N PRO A 180 -19.97 -2.17 15.65
CA PRO A 180 -21.24 -2.65 16.17
C PRO A 180 -21.04 -3.92 17.03
N GLY A 181 -21.50 -3.91 18.28
CA GLY A 181 -21.27 -5.01 19.23
C GLY A 181 -20.03 -4.87 20.13
N ASP A 182 -19.25 -3.80 19.97
CA ASP A 182 -18.10 -3.48 20.83
C ASP A 182 -18.51 -2.84 22.17
N GLU A 183 -19.76 -2.96 22.65
CA GLU A 183 -20.17 -2.31 23.90
C GLU A 183 -19.35 -2.80 25.11
N ARG A 184 -18.72 -3.96 24.96
CA ARG A 184 -17.83 -4.58 25.95
C ARG A 184 -16.35 -4.38 25.66
N ALA A 185 -15.96 -3.88 24.49
CA ALA A 185 -14.56 -3.65 24.17
C ALA A 185 -14.08 -2.39 24.89
N PRO A 186 -13.05 -2.48 25.76
CA PRO A 186 -12.48 -1.28 26.35
C PRO A 186 -11.84 -0.47 25.23
N TYR A 187 -12.40 0.72 24.98
CA TYR A 187 -11.75 1.76 24.18
C TYR A 187 -10.52 2.22 24.96
N ASP A 188 -9.39 1.59 24.68
CA ASP A 188 -8.12 1.95 25.30
C ASP A 188 -7.22 2.54 24.23
N ALA A 189 -7.18 3.87 24.19
CA ALA A 189 -6.29 4.64 23.31
C ALA A 189 -4.80 4.39 23.60
N ARG A 190 -4.47 3.62 24.64
CA ARG A 190 -3.10 3.23 25.02
C ARG A 190 -2.79 1.76 24.71
N ARG A 191 -3.61 1.07 23.91
CA ARG A 191 -3.30 -0.31 23.52
C ARG A 191 -1.91 -0.36 22.90
N GLU A 192 -1.00 -1.02 23.61
CA GLU A 192 0.36 -1.29 23.12
C GLU A 192 0.37 -2.25 21.92
N ARG A 193 -0.78 -2.89 21.64
CA ARG A 193 -0.95 -3.86 20.56
C ARG A 193 -2.23 -3.60 19.75
N PRO A 194 -2.16 -3.70 18.41
CA PRO A 194 -3.35 -3.58 17.57
C PRO A 194 -4.34 -4.70 17.90
N ARG A 195 -5.64 -4.41 17.86
CA ARG A 195 -6.68 -5.42 18.07
C ARG A 195 -6.74 -6.41 16.90
N PHE A 196 -6.59 -5.90 15.68
CA PHE A 196 -6.69 -6.72 14.47
C PHE A 196 -5.31 -7.00 13.90
N ASN A 197 -4.98 -8.28 13.76
CA ASN A 197 -3.81 -8.71 13.00
C ASN A 197 -4.30 -9.33 11.68
N VAL A 198 -3.89 -8.75 10.56
CA VAL A 198 -4.26 -9.22 9.22
C VAL A 198 -3.04 -9.83 8.57
N GLU A 199 -3.11 -11.12 8.27
CA GLU A 199 -1.99 -11.88 7.72
C GLU A 199 -2.40 -12.57 6.41
N GLN A 200 -1.56 -12.44 5.39
CA GLN A 200 -1.72 -13.24 4.18
C GLN A 200 -1.40 -14.71 4.48
N VAL A 201 -2.41 -15.58 4.38
CA VAL A 201 -2.25 -17.03 4.60
C VAL A 201 -2.09 -17.80 3.29
N SER A 202 -2.60 -17.26 2.19
CA SER A 202 -2.44 -17.81 0.84
C SER A 202 -2.32 -16.70 -0.20
N HIS A 203 -2.00 -17.06 -1.44
CA HIS A 203 -1.91 -16.11 -2.54
C HIS A 203 -3.24 -15.36 -2.82
N ASN A 204 -4.38 -15.92 -2.42
CA ASN A 204 -5.71 -15.37 -2.70
C ASN A 204 -6.52 -14.97 -1.45
N CYS A 205 -5.98 -15.14 -0.24
CA CYS A 205 -6.71 -14.77 0.96
C CYS A 205 -5.85 -14.37 2.14
N TYR A 206 -6.47 -13.53 2.96
CA TYR A 206 -5.99 -13.06 4.25
C TYR A 206 -6.81 -13.70 5.37
N VAL A 207 -6.21 -13.78 6.54
CA VAL A 207 -6.91 -14.04 7.80
C VAL A 207 -6.84 -12.78 8.64
N VAL A 208 -8.00 -12.28 9.03
CA VAL A 208 -8.18 -11.21 10.01
C VAL A 208 -8.38 -11.89 11.35
N ALA A 209 -7.42 -11.71 12.26
CA ALA A 209 -7.51 -12.17 13.63
C ALA A 209 -7.92 -11.01 14.54
N ASP A 210 -9.09 -11.09 15.16
CA ASP A 210 -9.50 -10.20 16.25
C ASP A 210 -8.92 -10.76 17.55
N GLU A 211 -7.83 -10.15 18.03
CA GLU A 211 -7.18 -10.58 19.27
C GLU A 211 -8.06 -10.35 20.51
N TYR A 212 -9.05 -9.46 20.44
CA TYR A 212 -9.92 -9.15 21.56
C TYR A 212 -11.01 -10.21 21.75
N PHE A 213 -11.70 -10.59 20.66
CA PHE A 213 -12.72 -11.64 20.71
C PHE A 213 -12.17 -13.05 20.45
N HIS A 214 -10.89 -13.17 20.10
CA HIS A 214 -10.26 -14.42 19.68
C HIS A 214 -10.95 -15.06 18.47
N GLU A 215 -11.48 -14.23 17.58
CA GLU A 215 -12.17 -14.66 16.36
C GLU A 215 -11.24 -14.57 15.15
N LEU A 216 -11.41 -15.50 14.22
CA LEU A 216 -10.69 -15.54 12.96
C LEU A 216 -11.70 -15.44 11.82
N SER A 217 -11.48 -14.47 10.94
CA SER A 217 -12.27 -14.25 9.73
C SER A 217 -11.38 -14.38 8.51
N VAL A 218 -11.87 -15.00 7.45
CA VAL A 218 -11.15 -15.10 6.18
C VAL A 218 -11.58 -13.97 5.27
N LEU A 219 -10.61 -13.23 4.75
CA LEU A 219 -10.81 -12.11 3.85
C LEU A 219 -10.19 -12.43 2.48
N PRO A 220 -11.00 -12.75 1.46
CA PRO A 220 -10.52 -12.90 0.09
C PRO A 220 -9.76 -11.65 -0.40
N LEU A 221 -8.62 -11.87 -1.06
CA LEU A 221 -7.78 -10.79 -1.60
C LEU A 221 -8.52 -9.94 -2.64
N GLU A 222 -9.45 -10.53 -3.37
CA GLU A 222 -10.28 -9.83 -4.36
C GLU A 222 -11.05 -8.67 -3.75
N TYR A 223 -11.56 -8.80 -2.52
CA TYR A 223 -12.30 -7.73 -1.85
C TYR A 223 -11.41 -6.54 -1.51
N LEU A 224 -10.16 -6.78 -1.10
CA LEU A 224 -9.19 -5.71 -0.82
C LEU A 224 -8.81 -4.90 -2.06
N ARG A 225 -9.08 -5.41 -3.27
CA ARG A 225 -8.80 -4.74 -4.54
C ARG A 225 -10.00 -3.97 -5.09
N VAL A 226 -11.20 -4.20 -4.56
CA VAL A 226 -12.42 -3.53 -5.02
C VAL A 226 -12.51 -2.17 -4.32
N PRO A 227 -12.46 -1.03 -5.05
CA PRO A 227 -12.49 0.30 -4.43
C PRO A 227 -13.74 0.58 -3.61
N THR A 228 -14.86 -0.06 -3.95
CA THR A 228 -16.15 0.11 -3.25
C THR A 228 -16.32 -0.82 -2.06
N PHE A 229 -15.33 -1.69 -1.76
CA PHE A 229 -15.40 -2.59 -0.63
C PHE A 229 -15.03 -1.87 0.67
N SER A 230 -15.88 -1.98 1.68
CA SER A 230 -15.59 -1.44 3.02
C SER A 230 -15.27 -2.57 3.99
N LEU A 231 -14.12 -2.50 4.66
CA LEU A 231 -13.74 -3.43 5.74
C LEU A 231 -14.51 -3.18 7.03
N ALA A 232 -14.95 -1.95 7.26
CA ALA A 232 -15.70 -1.55 8.44
C ALA A 232 -17.07 -1.05 8.00
N CYS A 233 -18.11 -1.81 8.35
CA CYS A 233 -19.51 -1.43 8.19
C CYS A 233 -20.20 -1.48 9.55
#